data_AF-A0A7X6YKL8-F1
#
_entry.id   AF-A0A7X6YKL8-F1
#
_cell.length_a   1.000
_cell.length_b   1.000
_cell.length_c   1.000
_cell.angle_alpha   90.00
_cell.angle_beta   90.00
_cell.angle_gamma   90.00
#
_symmetry.space_group_name_H-M   'P 1'
#
loop_
_entity.id
_entity.type
_entity.pdbx_description
1 polymer ?
#
loop_
_entity_poly.entity_id
_entity_poly.type
_entity_poly.pdbx_seq_one_letter_code
_entity_poly.pdbx_strand_id
1 'polypeptide(L)'
;YLTLLARYKELSRGGGGDRGGDVPYEVDIHITEYDTGKIDANYMNSNFDKYVTLIQADTDPEIVAAALKELHRSFSMLSQEEQRYAERFIHAVESGKANLVPGKSFRQYIADYMKAEEYARINRVVRRLGCRFNLLRELLERKVNSSTLDNYGKFTELKNSVNKIKAREFFKLVLRNEYVELRLPLYIEEYLRFFLLSGGQDPYLNVRDEEIPTQPKDKESESDAPNVGVVLTENDYVGKKTVSTVNSKTLTNWYSESKAVASTVKTDCFAYVDNKVCLVSSQYIQRTNDGNIELTEYAKAHEEECFLQFIVDENDGKLHYVKLPAAKADLTFNYYDEISEELLTQYGLVNEMSKEMLKAIGELEFGDALTKLMDKHICNYSTRLLKSVTGLDIRTISNMKKGANLTKLNVISACLGIHIPFRVSDRMLQLADLSLNMTSTGRIGTDNETYDMLLHLKWATDYGDVYDELKEQSLDYLIHQPPL
;
A
#
# COMPACT_ATOMS: atom_id res chain seq x y z
N TYR A 1 -4.78 19.08 27.88
CA TYR A 1 -4.79 20.56 27.82
C TYR A 1 -3.93 21.06 26.66
N LEU A 2 -2.63 20.75 26.60
CA LEU A 2 -1.73 21.16 25.49
C LEU A 2 -2.12 20.61 24.11
N THR A 3 -2.65 19.38 24.02
CA THR A 3 -3.20 18.80 22.77
C THR A 3 -4.39 19.60 22.22
N LEU A 4 -5.20 20.18 23.11
CA LEU A 4 -6.34 21.01 22.72
C LEU A 4 -5.85 22.37 22.20
N LEU A 5 -4.81 22.94 22.84
CA LEU A 5 -4.20 24.23 22.46
C LEU A 5 -3.48 24.18 21.10
N ALA A 6 -2.79 23.08 20.78
CA ALA A 6 -2.18 22.88 19.46
C ALA A 6 -3.25 22.78 18.36
N ARG A 7 -4.31 21.96 18.58
CA ARG A 7 -5.47 21.89 17.69
C ARG A 7 -6.22 23.22 17.55
N TYR A 8 -6.29 24.01 18.62
CA TYR A 8 -6.96 25.32 18.60
C TYR A 8 -6.16 26.39 17.84
N LYS A 9 -4.82 26.32 17.87
CA LYS A 9 -3.93 27.15 17.04
C LYS A 9 -3.95 26.74 15.56
N GLU A 10 -4.26 25.49 15.25
CA GLU A 10 -4.46 25.02 13.87
C GLU A 10 -5.83 25.43 13.31
N LEU A 11 -6.87 25.42 14.14
CA LEU A 11 -8.21 25.91 13.79
C LEU A 11 -8.22 27.40 13.39
N SER A 12 -7.33 28.21 13.96
CA SER A 12 -7.21 29.64 13.63
C SER A 12 -6.49 29.94 12.31
N ARG A 13 -5.96 28.92 11.61
CA ARG A 13 -5.37 29.06 10.26
C ARG A 13 -6.34 28.74 9.12
N GLY A 14 -7.58 28.35 9.41
CA GLY A 14 -8.64 28.17 8.42
C GLY A 14 -9.68 29.29 8.49
N GLY A 15 -9.52 30.33 7.67
CA GLY A 15 -10.51 31.42 7.62
C GLY A 15 -10.22 32.48 6.57
N GLY A 16 -10.48 32.19 5.30
CA GLY A 16 -10.58 33.18 4.24
C GLY A 16 -11.93 33.04 3.53
N GLY A 17 -12.89 33.91 3.86
CA GLY A 17 -14.22 33.91 3.26
C GLY A 17 -15.22 34.78 4.01
N ASP A 18 -15.16 36.08 3.74
CA ASP A 18 -15.99 37.15 4.27
C ASP A 18 -17.51 36.95 4.00
N ARG A 19 -18.34 37.09 5.05
CA ARG A 19 -19.65 37.77 5.04
C ARG A 19 -20.27 37.86 6.45
N GLY A 20 -20.03 39.00 7.10
CA GLY A 20 -21.03 39.73 7.90
C GLY A 20 -21.39 39.25 9.32
N GLY A 21 -20.77 39.88 10.32
CA GLY A 21 -21.45 40.32 11.54
C GLY A 21 -21.30 39.46 12.81
N ASP A 22 -20.15 39.53 13.49
CA ASP A 22 -19.94 40.05 14.86
C ASP A 22 -18.48 39.76 15.25
N VAL A 23 -17.75 40.75 15.76
CA VAL A 23 -16.30 40.65 16.03
C VAL A 23 -16.05 40.00 17.40
N PRO A 24 -15.39 38.84 17.50
CA PRO A 24 -14.96 38.31 18.80
C PRO A 24 -13.61 38.93 19.18
N TYR A 25 -13.52 39.43 20.42
CA TYR A 25 -12.36 40.12 20.98
C TYR A 25 -11.00 39.43 20.73
N GLU A 26 -10.00 40.21 20.31
CA GLU A 26 -8.58 39.86 20.40
C GLU A 26 -8.19 39.70 21.87
N VAL A 27 -8.00 38.46 22.32
CA VAL A 27 -7.35 38.19 23.61
C VAL A 27 -5.86 38.04 23.33
N ASP A 28 -5.09 39.07 23.67
CA ASP A 28 -3.63 39.01 23.65
C ASP A 28 -3.13 38.22 24.87
N ILE A 29 -2.90 36.93 24.68
CA ILE A 29 -2.34 36.02 25.69
C ILE A 29 -0.82 35.97 25.55
N HIS A 30 -0.16 36.97 26.14
CA HIS A 30 1.26 36.86 26.46
C HIS A 30 1.45 35.86 27.62
N ILE A 31 1.56 34.57 27.30
CA ILE A 31 2.09 33.58 28.23
C ILE A 31 3.61 33.63 28.09
N THR A 32 4.29 34.07 29.15
CA THR A 32 5.76 34.07 29.26
C THR A 32 6.32 32.70 28.84
N GLU A 33 7.13 32.69 27.78
CA GLU A 33 7.90 31.54 27.30
C GLU A 33 8.87 31.07 28.39
N TYR A 34 8.41 30.21 29.30
CA TYR A 34 9.29 29.31 30.00
C TYR A 34 9.70 28.18 29.03
N ASP A 35 10.97 27.77 29.12
CA ASP A 35 11.80 26.83 28.32
C ASP A 35 11.16 25.43 28.06
N THR A 36 9.92 25.39 27.58
CA THR A 36 9.02 24.23 27.44
C THR A 36 9.42 23.32 26.26
N GLY A 37 9.90 23.91 25.16
CA GLY A 37 10.38 23.14 23.99
C GLY A 37 11.60 22.25 24.26
N LYS A 38 12.43 22.56 25.28
CA LYS A 38 13.57 21.72 25.69
C LYS A 38 13.13 20.54 26.55
N ILE A 39 12.16 20.74 27.44
CA ILE A 39 11.63 19.69 28.32
C ILE A 39 10.96 18.60 27.45
N ASP A 40 10.24 19.01 26.41
CA ASP A 40 9.53 18.12 25.49
C ASP A 40 10.48 17.32 24.57
N ALA A 41 11.59 17.93 24.11
CA ALA A 41 12.62 17.23 23.33
C ALA A 41 13.36 16.18 24.17
N ASN A 42 13.63 16.47 25.44
CA ASN A 42 14.30 15.53 26.36
C ASN A 42 13.41 14.32 26.68
N TYR A 43 12.09 14.51 26.78
CA TYR A 43 11.14 13.43 27.03
C TYR A 43 11.11 12.43 25.85
N MET A 44 10.96 12.92 24.63
CA MET A 44 10.96 12.10 23.41
C MET A 44 12.30 11.36 23.22
N ASN A 45 13.42 12.05 23.43
CA ASN A 45 14.75 11.43 23.35
C ASN A 45 14.94 10.37 24.43
N SER A 46 14.49 10.60 25.67
CA SER A 46 14.58 9.60 26.72
C SER A 46 13.78 8.34 26.39
N ASN A 47 12.59 8.47 25.79
CA ASN A 47 11.81 7.32 25.35
C ASN A 47 12.46 6.58 24.18
N PHE A 48 13.10 7.30 23.27
CA PHE A 48 13.89 6.71 22.20
C PHE A 48 15.11 5.95 22.75
N ASP A 49 15.86 6.53 23.69
CA ASP A 49 17.03 5.88 24.30
C ASP A 49 16.62 4.60 25.05
N LYS A 50 15.49 4.63 25.78
CA LYS A 50 14.92 3.44 26.41
C LYS A 50 14.60 2.35 25.38
N TYR A 51 13.93 2.73 24.29
CA TYR A 51 13.56 1.81 23.21
C TYR A 51 14.80 1.18 22.55
N VAL A 52 15.81 1.98 22.21
CA VAL A 52 17.07 1.49 21.63
C VAL A 52 17.80 0.53 22.58
N THR A 53 17.86 0.87 23.87
CA THR A 53 18.50 0.02 24.88
C THR A 53 17.80 -1.34 25.00
N LEU A 54 16.47 -1.37 24.96
CA LEU A 54 15.67 -2.60 25.05
C LEU A 54 15.85 -3.50 23.82
N ILE A 55 15.96 -2.93 22.61
CA ILE A 55 16.23 -3.70 21.39
C ILE A 55 17.63 -4.31 21.40
N GLN A 56 18.62 -3.57 21.90
CA GLN A 56 20.01 -4.05 21.98
C GLN A 56 20.21 -5.13 23.06
N ALA A 57 19.34 -5.19 24.06
CA ALA A 57 19.45 -6.09 25.20
C ALA A 57 18.74 -7.45 25.03
N ASP A 58 18.25 -7.78 23.83
CA ASP A 58 17.52 -9.04 23.52
C ASP A 58 16.43 -9.37 24.56
N THR A 59 15.66 -8.34 24.91
CA THR A 59 14.63 -8.38 25.96
C THR A 59 13.29 -8.90 25.40
N ASP A 60 12.40 -9.35 26.28
CA ASP A 60 11.05 -9.82 25.97
C ASP A 60 10.33 -8.89 24.96
N PRO A 61 9.84 -9.42 23.83
CA PRO A 61 9.09 -8.67 22.82
C PRO A 61 7.94 -7.83 23.36
N GLU A 62 7.26 -8.26 24.44
CA GLU A 62 6.17 -7.48 25.03
C GLU A 62 6.65 -6.15 25.65
N ILE A 63 7.85 -6.17 26.26
CA ILE A 63 8.46 -4.99 26.88
C ILE A 63 8.94 -4.01 25.80
N VAL A 64 9.52 -4.53 24.72
CA VAL A 64 9.94 -3.72 23.56
C VAL A 64 8.72 -3.06 22.90
N ALA A 65 7.62 -3.80 22.71
CA ALA A 65 6.38 -3.26 22.15
C ALA A 65 5.76 -2.17 23.02
N ALA A 66 5.81 -2.32 24.36
CA ALA A 66 5.35 -1.29 25.28
C ALA A 66 6.20 -0.01 25.19
N ALA A 67 7.53 -0.14 25.11
CA ALA A 67 8.43 1.00 24.94
C ALA A 67 8.23 1.72 23.59
N LEU A 68 8.00 0.97 22.51
CA LEU A 68 7.66 1.52 21.21
C LEU A 68 6.34 2.31 21.25
N LYS A 69 5.31 1.77 21.92
CA LYS A 69 4.04 2.47 22.11
C LYS A 69 4.19 3.79 22.86
N GLU A 70 5.06 3.81 23.87
CA GLU A 70 5.38 5.03 24.62
C GLU A 70 6.14 6.05 23.76
N LEU A 71 7.05 5.59 22.90
CA LEU A 71 7.73 6.42 21.91
C LEU A 71 6.74 7.00 20.88
N HIS A 72 5.84 6.20 20.31
CA HIS A 72 4.78 6.68 19.41
C HIS A 72 3.88 7.71 20.08
N ARG A 73 3.59 7.58 21.38
CA ARG A 73 2.82 8.60 22.10
C ARG A 73 3.49 9.97 22.08
N SER A 74 4.83 9.99 22.07
CA SER A 74 5.61 11.23 21.96
C SER A 74 5.59 11.85 20.55
N PHE A 75 5.19 11.11 19.50
CA PHE A 75 5.11 11.64 18.12
C PHE A 75 4.08 12.75 17.98
N SER A 76 3.09 12.81 18.88
CA SER A 76 2.14 13.92 18.98
C SER A 76 2.81 15.29 19.15
N MET A 77 4.10 15.34 19.53
CA MET A 77 4.91 16.56 19.66
C MET A 77 5.67 16.94 18.37
N LEU A 78 5.59 16.12 17.32
CA LEU A 78 6.18 16.36 16.00
C LEU A 78 5.12 16.91 15.05
N SER A 79 5.54 17.70 14.05
CA SER A 79 4.66 18.06 12.93
C SER A 79 4.29 16.83 12.10
N GLN A 80 3.17 16.89 11.36
CA GLN A 80 2.72 15.77 10.52
C GLN A 80 3.78 15.30 9.52
N GLU A 81 4.58 16.22 9.00
CA GLU A 81 5.71 15.89 8.12
C GLU A 81 6.82 15.14 8.88
N GLU A 82 7.23 15.65 10.04
CA GLU A 82 8.22 14.99 10.89
C GLU A 82 7.76 13.63 11.42
N GLN A 83 6.46 13.44 11.69
CA GLN A 83 5.88 12.16 12.10
C GLN A 83 6.08 11.09 11.03
N ARG A 84 5.85 11.41 9.75
CA ARG A 84 6.10 10.48 8.62
C ARG A 84 7.56 10.04 8.55
N TYR A 85 8.49 10.96 8.77
CA TYR A 85 9.92 10.63 8.80
C TYR A 85 10.31 9.86 10.07
N ALA A 86 9.68 10.14 11.20
CA ALA A 86 9.87 9.41 12.45
C ALA A 86 9.42 7.95 12.31
N GLU A 87 8.25 7.69 11.73
CA GLU A 87 7.74 6.34 11.43
C GLU A 87 8.68 5.59 10.49
N ARG A 88 9.11 6.23 9.40
CA ARG A 88 10.06 5.62 8.45
C ARG A 88 11.39 5.26 9.12
N PHE A 89 11.87 6.10 10.03
CA PHE A 89 13.08 5.82 10.79
C PHE A 89 12.88 4.67 11.79
N ILE A 90 11.76 4.63 12.51
CA ILE A 90 11.43 3.51 13.40
C ILE A 90 11.34 2.19 12.64
N HIS A 91 10.66 2.14 11.50
CA HIS A 91 10.64 0.94 10.66
C HIS A 91 12.04 0.51 10.19
N ALA A 92 12.93 1.47 9.93
CA ALA A 92 14.33 1.14 9.62
C ALA A 92 15.06 0.54 10.84
N VAL A 93 14.73 0.96 12.06
CA VAL A 93 15.24 0.37 13.32
C VAL A 93 14.68 -1.05 13.53
N GLU A 94 13.37 -1.24 13.39
CA GLU A 94 12.71 -2.55 13.54
C GLU A 94 13.19 -3.58 12.52
N SER A 95 13.44 -3.15 11.28
CA SER A 95 13.96 -4.02 10.22
C SER A 95 15.48 -4.24 10.28
N GLY A 96 16.17 -3.71 11.29
CA GLY A 96 17.62 -3.84 11.46
C GLY A 96 18.46 -3.10 10.39
N LYS A 97 17.84 -2.20 9.62
CA LYS A 97 18.48 -1.44 8.54
C LYS A 97 19.05 -0.09 8.99
N ALA A 98 18.66 0.39 10.18
CA ALA A 98 19.12 1.67 10.72
C ALA A 98 20.47 1.56 11.44
N ASN A 99 21.40 2.45 11.08
CA ASN A 99 22.66 2.60 11.80
C ASN A 99 22.48 3.55 13.00
N LEU A 100 22.37 2.97 14.20
CA LEU A 100 22.24 3.72 15.44
C LEU A 100 23.61 4.20 15.94
N VAL A 101 23.84 5.51 15.86
CA VAL A 101 24.98 6.25 16.41
C VAL A 101 24.74 6.60 17.87
N PRO A 102 25.65 6.22 18.80
CA PRO A 102 25.55 6.59 20.21
C PRO A 102 25.52 8.10 20.43
N GLY A 103 24.63 8.58 21.30
CA GLY A 103 24.51 9.99 21.67
C GLY A 103 23.79 10.89 20.65
N LYS A 104 23.31 10.33 19.54
CA LYS A 104 22.51 11.06 18.56
C LYS A 104 21.02 10.99 18.91
N SER A 105 20.37 12.16 18.93
CA SER A 105 18.98 12.29 19.36
C SER A 105 17.98 11.85 18.29
N PHE A 106 16.76 11.49 18.70
CA PHE A 106 15.70 11.06 17.78
C PHE A 106 15.39 12.13 16.73
N ARG A 107 15.31 13.40 17.15
CA ARG A 107 15.12 14.54 16.23
C ARG A 107 16.27 14.71 15.24
N GLN A 108 17.51 14.40 15.61
CA GLN A 108 18.62 14.45 14.68
C GLN A 108 18.49 13.37 13.58
N TYR A 109 17.98 12.18 13.91
CA TYR A 109 17.67 11.18 12.89
C TYR A 109 16.55 11.62 11.95
N ILE A 110 15.47 12.17 12.49
CA ILE A 110 14.36 12.72 11.67
C ILE A 110 14.91 13.79 10.71
N ALA A 111 15.68 14.76 11.23
CA ALA A 111 16.26 15.83 10.43
C ALA A 111 17.20 15.31 9.33
N ASP A 112 17.97 14.26 9.60
CA ASP A 112 18.86 13.66 8.60
C ASP A 112 18.08 12.90 7.52
N TYR A 113 17.00 12.21 7.88
CA TYR A 113 16.10 11.58 6.91
C TYR A 113 15.42 12.62 6.00
N MET A 114 14.96 13.72 6.57
CA MET A 114 14.38 14.85 5.82
C MET A 114 15.40 15.43 4.82
N LYS A 115 16.61 15.73 5.28
CA LYS A 115 17.70 16.26 4.44
C LYS A 115 18.11 15.27 3.34
N ALA A 116 18.20 13.98 3.66
CA ALA A 116 18.56 12.95 2.70
C ALA A 116 17.53 12.83 1.58
N GLU A 117 16.23 12.89 1.93
CA GLU A 117 15.17 12.85 0.93
C GLU A 117 15.13 14.12 0.08
N GLU A 118 15.28 15.29 0.69
CA GLU A 118 15.38 16.56 -0.05
C GLU A 118 16.57 16.54 -1.02
N TYR A 119 17.75 16.11 -0.56
CA TYR A 119 18.92 15.93 -1.40
C TYR A 119 18.64 14.96 -2.55
N ALA A 120 18.00 13.82 -2.28
CA ALA A 120 17.66 12.82 -3.29
C ALA A 120 16.69 13.37 -4.35
N ARG A 121 15.68 14.15 -3.94
CA ARG A 121 14.74 14.82 -4.86
C ARG A 121 15.47 15.76 -5.81
N ILE A 122 16.32 16.64 -5.27
CA ILE A 122 17.06 17.62 -6.08
C ILE A 122 18.08 16.92 -6.98
N ASN A 123 18.80 15.93 -6.44
CA ASN A 123 19.84 15.21 -7.17
C ASN A 123 19.25 14.42 -8.36
N ARG A 124 18.02 13.91 -8.25
CA ARG A 124 17.30 13.25 -9.35
C ARG A 124 17.09 14.21 -10.54
N VAL A 125 16.58 15.40 -10.29
CA VAL A 125 16.40 16.44 -11.32
C VAL A 125 17.74 16.83 -11.94
N VAL A 126 18.77 16.98 -11.12
CA VAL A 126 20.15 17.28 -11.57
C VAL A 126 20.72 16.17 -12.44
N ARG A 127 20.45 14.89 -12.15
CA ARG A 127 20.89 13.77 -13.00
C ARG A 127 20.22 13.80 -14.37
N ARG A 128 18.91 14.05 -14.40
CA ARG A 128 18.06 14.05 -15.61
C ARG A 128 18.34 15.24 -16.53
N LEU A 129 18.38 16.45 -15.97
CA LEU A 129 18.54 17.68 -16.74
C LEU A 129 19.99 18.17 -16.80
N GLY A 130 20.83 17.76 -15.84
CA GLY A 130 22.19 18.27 -15.72
C GLY A 130 22.28 19.73 -15.27
N CYS A 131 21.27 20.24 -14.54
CA CYS A 131 21.28 21.60 -14.00
C CYS A 131 22.14 21.73 -12.73
N ARG A 132 22.44 22.96 -12.31
CA ARG A 132 23.23 23.20 -11.09
C ARG A 132 22.44 22.89 -9.81
N PHE A 133 22.92 21.90 -9.05
CA PHE A 133 22.34 21.48 -7.77
C PHE A 133 22.12 22.63 -6.78
N ASN A 134 23.15 23.45 -6.53
CA ASN A 134 23.07 24.52 -5.53
C ASN A 134 22.03 25.59 -5.88
N LEU A 135 21.89 25.93 -7.17
CA LEU A 135 20.89 26.90 -7.63
C LEU A 135 19.48 26.34 -7.53
N LEU A 136 19.29 25.05 -7.86
CA LEU A 136 18.01 24.38 -7.74
C LEU A 136 17.57 24.28 -6.26
N ARG A 137 18.50 23.94 -5.36
CA ARG A 137 18.25 23.90 -3.92
C ARG A 137 17.89 25.28 -3.37
N GLU A 138 18.65 26.32 -3.71
CA GLU A 138 18.38 27.67 -3.22
C GLU A 138 17.00 28.19 -3.65
N LEU A 139 16.61 27.93 -4.90
CA LEU A 139 15.29 28.32 -5.40
C LEU A 139 14.15 27.54 -4.71
N LEU A 140 14.39 26.28 -4.35
CA LEU A 140 13.43 25.45 -3.62
C LEU A 140 13.27 25.90 -2.16
N GLU A 141 14.38 26.16 -1.46
CA GLU A 141 14.41 26.66 -0.07
C GLU A 141 13.66 28.01 0.06
N ARG A 142 13.74 28.86 -0.97
CA ARG A 142 13.07 30.17 -1.01
C ARG A 142 11.55 30.10 -1.20
N LYS A 143 10.96 28.93 -1.46
CA LYS A 143 9.52 28.73 -1.72
C LYS A 143 8.96 29.75 -2.73
N VAL A 144 9.64 29.84 -3.88
CA VAL A 144 9.27 30.76 -4.96
C VAL A 144 7.86 30.47 -5.50
N ASN A 145 7.12 31.52 -5.85
CA ASN A 145 5.80 31.43 -6.48
C ASN A 145 5.83 32.05 -7.89
N SER A 146 4.74 31.94 -8.64
CA SER A 146 4.69 32.37 -10.05
C SER A 146 5.09 33.83 -10.29
N SER A 147 4.92 34.73 -9.31
CA SER A 147 5.30 36.14 -9.40
C SER A 147 6.71 36.45 -8.92
N THR A 148 7.37 35.52 -8.22
CA THR A 148 8.72 35.70 -7.63
C THR A 148 9.79 34.77 -8.20
N LEU A 149 9.38 33.81 -9.03
CA LEU A 149 10.21 32.75 -9.61
C LEU A 149 11.49 33.27 -10.29
N ASP A 150 11.41 34.38 -11.03
CA ASP A 150 12.56 34.95 -11.75
C ASP A 150 13.08 36.24 -11.09
N ASN A 151 12.76 36.47 -9.82
CA ASN A 151 13.34 37.60 -9.10
C ASN A 151 14.87 37.49 -9.12
N TYR A 152 15.52 38.57 -9.56
CA TYR A 152 16.97 38.66 -9.72
C TYR A 152 17.57 37.70 -10.76
N GLY A 153 16.77 37.16 -11.71
CA GLY A 153 17.26 36.36 -12.85
C GLY A 153 17.78 34.97 -12.49
N LYS A 154 17.54 34.48 -11.27
CA LYS A 154 18.06 33.19 -10.78
C LYS A 154 17.44 31.98 -11.48
N PHE A 155 16.16 32.05 -11.84
CA PHE A 155 15.53 30.98 -12.63
C PHE A 155 16.08 30.94 -14.06
N THR A 156 16.32 32.11 -14.65
CA THR A 156 17.05 32.21 -15.93
C THR A 156 18.46 31.62 -15.84
N GLU A 157 19.19 31.86 -14.76
CA GLU A 157 20.51 31.23 -14.53
C GLU A 157 20.42 29.71 -14.41
N LEU A 158 19.43 29.19 -13.66
CA LEU A 158 19.19 27.77 -13.54
C LEU A 158 18.90 27.11 -14.90
N LYS A 159 18.02 27.72 -15.72
CA LYS A 159 17.73 27.25 -17.08
C LYS A 159 18.97 27.21 -17.97
N ASN A 160 19.79 28.25 -17.91
CA ASN A 160 21.04 28.32 -18.69
C ASN A 160 22.08 27.29 -18.22
N SER A 161 21.97 26.80 -16.98
CA SER A 161 22.86 25.77 -16.43
C SER A 161 22.53 24.34 -16.87
N VAL A 162 21.41 24.12 -17.55
CA VAL A 162 20.93 22.79 -17.97
C VAL A 162 21.83 22.19 -19.06
N ASN A 163 22.19 20.92 -18.90
CA ASN A 163 22.89 20.16 -19.93
C ASN A 163 21.89 19.71 -21.00
N LYS A 164 21.89 20.40 -22.14
CA LYS A 164 20.98 20.14 -23.26
C LYS A 164 21.05 18.70 -23.81
N ILE A 165 22.20 18.02 -23.69
CA ILE A 165 22.35 16.63 -24.13
C ILE A 165 21.59 15.69 -23.20
N LYS A 166 21.81 15.82 -21.88
CA LYS A 166 21.11 15.01 -20.87
C LYS A 166 19.61 15.25 -20.88
N ALA A 167 19.20 16.51 -20.93
CA ALA A 167 17.80 16.88 -21.02
C ALA A 167 17.15 16.30 -22.28
N ARG A 168 17.83 16.34 -23.43
CA ARG A 168 17.33 15.71 -24.68
C ARG A 168 17.12 14.22 -24.51
N GLU A 169 18.12 13.50 -23.99
CA GLU A 169 18.03 12.04 -23.79
C GLU A 169 16.87 11.70 -22.84
N PHE A 170 16.75 12.44 -21.75
CA PHE A 170 15.65 12.31 -20.81
C PHE A 170 14.28 12.56 -21.46
N PHE A 171 14.09 13.68 -22.16
CA PHE A 171 12.79 13.98 -22.78
C PHE A 171 12.44 13.06 -23.95
N LYS A 172 13.43 12.53 -24.67
CA LYS A 172 13.20 11.48 -25.68
C LYS A 172 12.70 10.19 -25.05
N LEU A 173 13.28 9.80 -23.92
CA LEU A 173 12.86 8.62 -23.17
C LEU A 173 11.40 8.78 -22.67
N VAL A 174 11.09 9.96 -22.12
CA VAL A 174 9.81 10.22 -21.48
C VAL A 174 8.68 10.48 -22.47
N LEU A 175 8.90 11.34 -23.47
CA LEU A 175 7.87 11.74 -24.42
C LEU A 175 7.76 10.79 -25.63
N ARG A 176 8.77 9.93 -25.86
CA ARG A 176 8.84 8.96 -26.96
C ARG A 176 8.42 9.58 -28.30
N ASN A 177 7.26 9.20 -28.84
CA ASN A 177 6.76 9.64 -30.15
C ASN A 177 6.26 11.10 -30.15
N GLU A 178 5.99 11.68 -28.98
CA GLU A 178 5.57 13.09 -28.83
C GLU A 178 6.75 14.06 -28.73
N TYR A 179 7.98 13.55 -28.66
CA TYR A 179 9.18 14.38 -28.55
C TYR A 179 9.45 15.16 -29.83
N VAL A 180 9.47 16.50 -29.72
CA VAL A 180 9.86 17.42 -30.80
C VAL A 180 11.12 18.18 -30.41
N GLU A 181 12.21 18.00 -31.17
CA GLU A 181 13.53 18.56 -30.86
C GLU A 181 13.52 20.10 -30.68
N LEU A 182 12.75 20.82 -31.50
CA LEU A 182 12.63 22.28 -31.41
C LEU A 182 11.96 22.76 -30.11
N ARG A 183 11.21 21.89 -29.42
CA ARG A 183 10.52 22.19 -28.16
C ARG A 183 11.34 21.85 -26.91
N LEU A 184 12.57 21.32 -27.05
CA LEU A 184 13.44 20.99 -25.93
C LEU A 184 13.58 22.13 -24.88
N PRO A 185 13.76 23.41 -25.26
CA PRO A 185 13.83 24.50 -24.29
C PRO A 185 12.53 24.71 -23.49
N LEU A 186 11.37 24.44 -24.11
CA LEU A 186 10.06 24.54 -23.48
C LEU A 186 9.88 23.43 -22.44
N TYR A 187 10.21 22.18 -22.78
CA TYR A 187 10.13 21.05 -21.86
C TYR A 187 11.01 21.26 -20.61
N ILE A 188 12.23 21.79 -20.80
CA ILE A 188 13.13 22.14 -19.71
C ILE A 188 12.51 23.20 -18.79
N GLU A 189 11.92 24.24 -19.37
CA GLU A 189 11.29 25.32 -18.60
C GLU A 189 10.06 24.82 -17.83
N GLU A 190 9.17 24.07 -18.48
CA GLU A 190 7.96 23.52 -17.88
C GLU A 190 8.29 22.60 -16.71
N TYR A 191 9.28 21.70 -16.87
CA TYR A 191 9.72 20.81 -15.81
C TYR A 191 10.31 21.61 -14.63
N LEU A 192 11.31 22.47 -14.86
CA LEU A 192 11.93 23.23 -13.77
C LEU A 192 10.93 24.15 -13.06
N ARG A 193 10.00 24.75 -13.80
CA ARG A 193 8.94 25.61 -13.24
C ARG A 193 7.97 24.79 -12.41
N PHE A 194 7.52 23.64 -12.90
CA PHE A 194 6.65 22.74 -12.14
C PHE A 194 7.33 22.29 -10.85
N PHE A 195 8.59 21.83 -10.93
CA PHE A 195 9.34 21.35 -9.77
C PHE A 195 9.51 22.42 -8.69
N LEU A 196 9.78 23.67 -9.06
CA LEU A 196 9.94 24.76 -8.11
C LEU A 196 8.61 25.23 -7.51
N LEU A 197 7.56 25.34 -8.32
CA LEU A 197 6.24 25.82 -7.87
C LEU A 197 5.47 24.78 -7.06
N SER A 198 5.72 23.49 -7.29
CA SER A 198 5.10 22.38 -6.55
C SER A 198 5.79 22.08 -5.22
N GLY A 199 6.84 22.82 -4.85
CA GLY A 199 7.62 22.56 -3.65
C GLY A 199 8.51 21.32 -3.76
N GLY A 200 8.94 20.95 -4.97
CA GLY A 200 9.91 19.89 -5.22
C GLY A 200 9.29 18.57 -5.67
N GLN A 201 8.05 18.59 -6.16
CA GLN A 201 7.45 17.43 -6.81
C GLN A 201 8.02 17.28 -8.22
N ASP A 202 8.53 16.09 -8.51
CA ASP A 202 9.09 15.76 -9.82
C ASP A 202 7.97 15.15 -10.71
N PRO A 203 7.61 15.79 -11.84
CA PRO A 203 6.50 15.37 -12.71
C PRO A 203 6.78 14.02 -13.41
N TYR A 204 8.02 13.54 -13.34
CA TYR A 204 8.46 12.29 -13.93
C TYR A 204 9.05 11.35 -12.88
N LEU A 205 8.52 11.38 -11.64
CA LEU A 205 8.96 10.53 -10.52
C LEU A 205 9.11 9.04 -10.89
N ASN A 206 8.29 8.55 -11.83
CA ASN A 206 8.22 7.15 -12.24
C ASN A 206 9.30 6.71 -13.24
N VAL A 207 10.09 7.63 -13.79
CA VAL A 207 11.18 7.32 -14.72
C VAL A 207 12.42 6.87 -13.93
N ARG A 208 12.81 5.59 -14.04
CA ARG A 208 13.96 5.06 -13.29
C ARG A 208 15.27 5.69 -13.80
N ASP A 209 16.21 6.00 -12.91
CA ASP A 209 17.54 6.57 -13.30
C ASP A 209 18.34 5.61 -14.21
N GLU A 210 18.01 4.31 -14.19
CA GLU A 210 18.61 3.23 -14.99
C GLU A 210 18.13 3.20 -16.45
N GLU A 211 17.08 3.96 -16.79
CA GLU A 211 16.53 4.06 -18.16
C GLU A 211 17.21 5.14 -19.01
N ILE A 212 18.09 5.97 -18.43
CA ILE A 212 18.89 6.95 -19.18
C ILE A 212 20.07 6.22 -19.81
N PRO A 213 20.12 6.03 -21.13
CA PRO A 213 21.15 5.21 -21.75
C PRO A 213 22.51 5.91 -21.63
N THR A 214 23.46 5.32 -20.92
CA THR A 214 24.89 5.61 -21.13
C THR A 214 25.33 5.00 -22.47
N GLN A 215 24.93 5.62 -23.60
CA GLN A 215 25.38 5.35 -24.97
C GLN A 215 25.23 3.89 -25.48
N PRO A 216 25.12 3.68 -26.80
CA PRO A 216 24.20 2.69 -27.35
C PRO A 216 24.79 1.28 -27.50
N LYS A 217 23.96 0.27 -27.25
CA LYS A 217 24.03 -1.03 -27.92
C LYS A 217 22.64 -1.51 -28.29
N ASP A 218 22.63 -2.21 -29.41
CA ASP A 218 21.51 -2.47 -30.30
C ASP A 218 20.42 -3.39 -29.72
N LYS A 219 19.19 -3.09 -30.17
CA LYS A 219 18.07 -3.98 -30.52
C LYS A 219 17.84 -5.26 -29.71
N GLU A 220 16.70 -5.26 -29.01
CA GLU A 220 15.59 -6.24 -29.04
C GLU A 220 15.01 -6.44 -27.65
N SER A 221 13.87 -5.80 -27.39
CA SER A 221 12.67 -6.39 -26.76
C SER A 221 11.68 -5.27 -26.45
N GLU A 222 10.58 -5.25 -27.20
CA GLU A 222 9.35 -4.59 -26.79
C GLU A 222 8.81 -5.22 -25.49
N SER A 223 7.96 -4.44 -24.79
CA SER A 223 7.16 -4.74 -23.60
C SER A 223 7.90 -4.99 -22.29
N ASP A 224 8.02 -3.95 -21.46
CA ASP A 224 7.22 -3.82 -20.22
C ASP A 224 7.59 -2.53 -19.49
N ALA A 225 6.79 -1.49 -19.68
CA ALA A 225 6.84 -0.29 -18.84
C ALA A 225 5.86 -0.49 -17.67
N PRO A 226 6.24 -0.20 -16.41
CA PRO A 226 5.32 -0.29 -15.29
C PRO A 226 4.19 0.74 -15.48
N ASN A 227 2.94 0.24 -15.49
CA ASN A 227 1.76 1.06 -15.69
C ASN A 227 1.57 1.98 -14.47
N VAL A 228 1.80 3.28 -14.64
CA VAL A 228 1.56 4.28 -13.60
C VAL A 228 0.11 4.71 -13.73
N GLY A 229 -0.66 4.61 -12.64
CA GLY A 229 -2.08 4.94 -12.64
C GLY A 229 -2.44 6.25 -13.35
N VAL A 230 -3.63 6.28 -13.95
CA VAL A 230 -4.21 7.43 -14.64
C VAL A 230 -4.64 8.54 -13.68
N VAL A 231 -4.44 9.78 -14.14
CA VAL A 231 -4.98 10.97 -13.50
C VAL A 231 -6.32 11.27 -14.15
N LEU A 232 -7.40 11.24 -13.37
CA LEU A 232 -8.74 11.54 -13.85
C LEU A 232 -9.04 13.04 -13.76
N THR A 233 -9.72 13.56 -14.78
CA THR A 233 -10.26 14.92 -14.85
C THR A 233 -11.75 14.94 -14.52
N GLU A 234 -12.32 16.12 -14.28
CA GLU A 234 -13.78 16.26 -14.05
C GLU A 234 -14.62 15.66 -15.18
N ASN A 235 -14.14 15.72 -16.42
CA ASN A 235 -14.82 15.14 -17.58
C ASN A 235 -14.88 13.60 -17.51
N ASP A 236 -13.89 12.96 -16.89
CA ASP A 236 -13.84 11.50 -16.79
C ASP A 236 -14.90 10.96 -15.80
N TYR A 237 -15.40 11.80 -14.90
CA TYR A 237 -16.47 11.47 -13.96
C TYR A 237 -17.88 11.74 -14.50
N VAL A 238 -18.02 12.40 -15.67
CA VAL A 238 -19.34 12.68 -16.25
C VAL A 238 -20.07 11.37 -16.55
N GLY A 239 -21.26 11.21 -15.98
CA GLY A 239 -22.10 10.01 -16.12
C GLY A 239 -21.56 8.78 -15.37
N LYS A 240 -20.59 8.96 -14.46
CA LYS A 240 -19.99 7.89 -13.67
C LYS A 240 -20.10 8.20 -12.18
N LYS A 241 -20.19 7.14 -11.39
CA LYS A 241 -20.18 7.21 -9.92
C LYS A 241 -19.05 6.38 -9.34
N THR A 242 -18.57 6.79 -8.17
CA THR A 242 -17.59 6.03 -7.39
C THR A 242 -18.33 5.18 -6.37
N VAL A 243 -18.03 3.88 -6.30
CA VAL A 243 -18.60 2.93 -5.35
C VAL A 243 -17.50 2.15 -4.63
N SER A 244 -17.67 1.91 -3.34
CA SER A 244 -16.80 1.03 -2.53
C SER A 244 -17.44 -0.32 -2.20
N THR A 245 -18.76 -0.43 -2.35
CA THR A 245 -19.52 -1.65 -2.13
C THR A 245 -19.85 -2.32 -3.47
N VAL A 246 -19.48 -3.59 -3.61
CA VAL A 246 -19.69 -4.42 -4.79
C VAL A 246 -20.19 -5.80 -4.37
N ASN A 247 -21.31 -6.24 -4.95
CA ASN A 247 -21.82 -7.59 -4.68
C ASN A 247 -20.90 -8.64 -5.29
N SER A 248 -20.98 -9.86 -4.75
CA SER A 248 -20.10 -10.97 -5.09
C SER A 248 -20.10 -11.27 -6.59
N LYS A 249 -21.28 -11.40 -7.20
CA LYS A 249 -21.44 -11.74 -8.62
C LYS A 249 -20.82 -10.70 -9.54
N THR A 250 -21.03 -9.41 -9.24
CA THR A 250 -20.43 -8.29 -9.98
C THR A 250 -18.91 -8.32 -9.89
N LEU A 251 -18.36 -8.55 -8.68
CA LEU A 251 -16.91 -8.62 -8.50
C LEU A 251 -16.30 -9.82 -9.21
N THR A 252 -16.93 -11.00 -9.19
CA THR A 252 -16.49 -12.19 -9.93
C THR A 252 -16.45 -11.95 -11.45
N ASN A 253 -17.44 -11.24 -11.99
CA ASN A 253 -17.43 -10.85 -13.40
C ASN A 253 -16.27 -9.89 -13.70
N TRP A 254 -16.08 -8.86 -12.86
CA TRP A 254 -14.97 -7.93 -13.04
C TRP A 254 -13.60 -8.60 -12.88
N TYR A 255 -13.45 -9.57 -11.99
CA TYR A 255 -12.22 -10.36 -11.88
C TYR A 255 -11.88 -11.09 -13.19
N SER A 256 -12.88 -11.57 -13.92
CA SER A 256 -12.68 -12.26 -15.21
C SER A 256 -12.44 -11.28 -16.37
N GLU A 257 -13.03 -10.09 -16.34
CA GLU A 257 -13.04 -9.15 -17.47
C GLU A 257 -12.03 -7.99 -17.34
N SER A 258 -11.61 -7.66 -16.12
CA SER A 258 -10.74 -6.52 -15.82
C SER A 258 -9.36 -6.98 -15.34
N LYS A 259 -8.34 -6.59 -16.09
CA LYS A 259 -6.94 -6.81 -15.69
C LYS A 259 -6.62 -6.09 -14.38
N ALA A 260 -7.14 -4.88 -14.17
CA ALA A 260 -6.87 -4.12 -12.94
C ALA A 260 -7.41 -4.83 -11.69
N VAL A 261 -8.66 -5.32 -11.75
CA VAL A 261 -9.25 -6.09 -10.65
C VAL A 261 -8.49 -7.41 -10.45
N ALA A 262 -8.26 -8.16 -11.54
CA ALA A 262 -7.55 -9.44 -11.48
C ALA A 262 -6.16 -9.28 -10.86
N SER A 263 -5.35 -8.34 -11.34
CA SER A 263 -4.01 -8.04 -10.82
C SER A 263 -4.05 -7.70 -9.34
N THR A 264 -4.97 -6.82 -8.92
CA THR A 264 -5.06 -6.39 -7.52
C THR A 264 -5.41 -7.54 -6.59
N VAL A 265 -6.40 -8.36 -6.95
CA VAL A 265 -6.81 -9.52 -6.14
C VAL A 265 -5.74 -10.61 -6.13
N LYS A 266 -5.08 -10.88 -7.27
CA LYS A 266 -4.02 -11.89 -7.40
C LYS A 266 -2.81 -11.62 -6.52
N THR A 267 -2.56 -10.36 -6.19
CA THR A 267 -1.44 -10.02 -5.33
C THR A 267 -1.61 -10.48 -3.88
N ASP A 268 -2.82 -10.89 -3.48
CA ASP A 268 -3.26 -11.19 -2.11
C ASP A 268 -3.24 -10.02 -1.12
N CYS A 269 -2.92 -8.80 -1.59
CA CYS A 269 -2.92 -7.59 -0.77
C CYS A 269 -4.34 -7.17 -0.33
N PHE A 270 -5.38 -7.66 -1.01
CA PHE A 270 -6.76 -7.31 -0.73
C PHE A 270 -7.62 -8.56 -0.50
N ALA A 271 -8.61 -8.43 0.37
CA ALA A 271 -9.60 -9.44 0.70
C ALA A 271 -11.01 -8.94 0.38
N TYR A 272 -11.87 -9.83 -0.11
CA TYR A 272 -13.29 -9.54 -0.27
C TYR A 272 -14.06 -9.93 0.99
N VAL A 273 -14.56 -8.93 1.72
CA VAL A 273 -15.26 -9.07 3.01
C VAL A 273 -16.44 -8.09 3.04
N ASP A 274 -17.62 -8.53 3.46
CA ASP A 274 -18.83 -7.69 3.60
C ASP A 274 -19.17 -6.84 2.36
N ASN A 275 -19.10 -7.43 1.17
CA ASN A 275 -19.28 -6.74 -0.12
C ASN A 275 -18.26 -5.62 -0.41
N LYS A 276 -17.10 -5.63 0.22
CA LYS A 276 -16.02 -4.65 0.01
C LYS A 276 -14.70 -5.35 -0.27
N VAL A 277 -13.85 -4.72 -1.07
CA VAL A 277 -12.48 -5.19 -1.31
C VAL A 277 -11.53 -4.36 -0.45
N CYS A 278 -11.02 -4.97 0.61
CA CYS A 278 -10.31 -4.31 1.71
C CYS A 278 -8.84 -4.74 1.78
N LEU A 279 -7.94 -3.81 2.12
CA LEU A 279 -6.54 -4.08 2.37
C LEU A 279 -6.35 -5.10 3.51
N VAL A 280 -5.52 -6.11 3.28
CA VAL A 280 -5.24 -7.18 4.24
C VAL A 280 -4.22 -6.69 5.27
N SER A 281 -4.70 -6.33 6.45
CA SER A 281 -3.90 -6.01 7.62
C SER A 281 -4.72 -6.25 8.88
N SER A 282 -4.06 -6.58 10.00
CA SER A 282 -4.69 -6.72 11.31
C SER A 282 -5.38 -5.44 11.80
N GLN A 283 -5.06 -4.29 11.21
CA GLN A 283 -5.75 -3.03 11.45
C GLN A 283 -7.14 -2.97 10.81
N TYR A 284 -7.35 -3.67 9.69
CA TYR A 284 -8.56 -3.51 8.85
C TYR A 284 -9.46 -4.73 8.86
N ILE A 285 -8.88 -5.93 8.89
CA ILE A 285 -9.61 -7.19 8.98
C ILE A 285 -9.25 -7.91 10.28
N GLN A 286 -10.20 -8.63 10.84
CA GLN A 286 -9.99 -9.47 12.00
C GLN A 286 -10.70 -10.80 11.84
N ARG A 287 -10.23 -11.80 12.60
CA ARG A 287 -10.85 -13.10 12.67
C ARG A 287 -11.71 -13.21 13.92
N THR A 288 -12.95 -13.66 13.77
CA THR A 288 -13.88 -13.86 14.88
C THR A 288 -13.58 -15.14 15.64
N ASN A 289 -14.23 -15.33 16.79
CA ASN A 289 -14.12 -16.57 17.58
C ASN A 289 -14.64 -17.80 16.82
N ASP A 290 -15.57 -17.59 15.88
CA ASP A 290 -16.14 -18.63 15.03
C ASP A 290 -15.31 -18.87 13.76
N GLY A 291 -14.18 -18.17 13.61
CA GLY A 291 -13.20 -18.40 12.57
C GLY A 291 -13.36 -17.55 11.30
N ASN A 292 -14.49 -16.88 11.16
CA ASN A 292 -14.81 -16.01 10.02
C ASN A 292 -13.95 -14.74 10.00
N ILE A 293 -13.75 -14.18 8.81
CA ILE A 293 -13.10 -12.89 8.62
C ILE A 293 -14.16 -11.79 8.55
N GLU A 294 -13.96 -10.71 9.30
CA GLU A 294 -14.82 -9.55 9.29
C GLU A 294 -14.02 -8.24 9.24
N LEU A 295 -14.68 -7.16 8.87
CA LEU A 295 -14.10 -5.82 8.95
C LEU A 295 -14.04 -5.36 10.41
N THR A 296 -12.89 -4.82 10.81
CA THR A 296 -12.74 -4.14 12.10
C THR A 296 -13.61 -2.88 12.16
N GLU A 297 -13.93 -2.43 13.37
CA GLU A 297 -14.62 -1.14 13.57
C GLU A 297 -13.81 0.05 13.02
N TYR A 298 -12.48 -0.05 13.02
CA TYR A 298 -11.62 0.96 12.41
C TYR A 298 -11.82 1.03 10.89
N ALA A 299 -11.79 -0.10 10.18
CA ALA A 299 -12.02 -0.13 8.74
C ALA A 299 -13.40 0.42 8.35
N LYS A 300 -14.44 0.13 9.13
CA LYS A 300 -15.79 0.66 8.90
C LYS A 300 -15.86 2.19 9.07
N ALA A 301 -15.05 2.76 9.96
CA ALA A 301 -15.01 4.20 10.20
C ALA A 301 -14.07 4.97 9.26
N HIS A 302 -13.14 4.28 8.59
CA HIS A 302 -12.04 4.85 7.80
C HIS A 302 -11.95 4.22 6.41
N GLU A 303 -13.07 4.23 5.68
CA GLU A 303 -13.23 3.51 4.41
C GLU A 303 -12.18 3.89 3.36
N GLU A 304 -11.86 5.17 3.27
CA GLU A 304 -10.89 5.75 2.32
C GLU A 304 -9.45 5.27 2.52
N GLU A 305 -9.13 4.71 3.69
CA GLU A 305 -7.79 4.20 4.00
C GLU A 305 -7.56 2.78 3.53
N CYS A 306 -8.63 1.99 3.40
CA CYS A 306 -8.51 0.54 3.25
C CYS A 306 -9.32 -0.09 2.12
N PHE A 307 -10.35 0.58 1.59
CA PHE A 307 -11.19 0.00 0.54
C PHE A 307 -10.76 0.43 -0.86
N LEU A 308 -10.75 -0.53 -1.80
CA LEU A 308 -10.72 -0.20 -3.21
C LEU A 308 -12.00 0.55 -3.59
N GLN A 309 -11.83 1.53 -4.47
CA GLN A 309 -12.93 2.27 -5.06
C GLN A 309 -13.07 1.89 -6.53
N PHE A 310 -14.29 1.75 -6.99
CA PHE A 310 -14.62 1.40 -8.37
C PHE A 310 -15.39 2.56 -8.98
N ILE A 311 -14.94 3.02 -10.14
CA ILE A 311 -15.64 4.06 -10.90
C ILE A 311 -16.40 3.37 -12.02
N VAL A 312 -17.72 3.47 -11.93
CA VAL A 312 -18.66 2.74 -12.78
C VAL A 312 -19.60 3.70 -13.50
N ASP A 313 -20.11 3.30 -14.67
CA ASP A 313 -21.18 4.02 -15.34
C ASP A 313 -22.45 4.07 -14.46
N GLU A 314 -23.11 5.22 -14.41
CA GLU A 314 -24.32 5.40 -13.59
C GLU A 314 -25.51 4.58 -14.08
N ASN A 315 -25.59 4.31 -15.39
CA ASN A 315 -26.76 3.70 -16.04
C ASN A 315 -26.68 2.17 -16.05
N ASP A 316 -25.54 1.61 -16.42
CA ASP A 316 -25.38 0.16 -16.59
C ASP A 316 -24.43 -0.50 -15.58
N GLY A 317 -23.73 0.29 -14.75
CA GLY A 317 -22.81 -0.21 -13.73
C GLY A 317 -21.51 -0.79 -14.30
N LYS A 318 -21.18 -0.54 -15.56
CA LYS A 318 -19.95 -1.00 -16.19
C LYS A 318 -18.72 -0.39 -15.53
N LEU A 319 -17.71 -1.21 -15.22
CA LEU A 319 -16.45 -0.77 -14.62
C LEU A 319 -15.59 -0.01 -15.63
N HIS A 320 -15.15 1.18 -15.25
CA HIS A 320 -14.19 1.97 -16.01
C HIS A 320 -12.83 2.05 -15.34
N TYR A 321 -12.81 2.26 -14.02
CA TYR A 321 -11.57 2.44 -13.28
C TYR A 321 -11.59 1.75 -11.93
N VAL A 322 -10.41 1.31 -11.49
CA VAL A 322 -10.12 0.81 -10.14
C VAL A 322 -9.20 1.81 -9.48
N LYS A 323 -9.58 2.31 -8.30
CA LYS A 323 -8.80 3.28 -7.54
C LYS A 323 -8.34 2.64 -6.23
N LEU A 324 -7.04 2.73 -5.98
CA LEU A 324 -6.42 2.26 -4.73
C LEU A 324 -6.82 3.17 -3.56
N PRO A 325 -6.70 2.70 -2.31
CA PRO A 325 -7.07 3.50 -1.15
C PRO A 325 -6.21 4.75 -1.05
N ALA A 326 -6.83 5.93 -1.02
CA ALA A 326 -6.15 7.22 -1.19
C ALA A 326 -5.07 7.49 -0.13
N ALA A 327 -5.26 6.97 1.09
CA ALA A 327 -4.29 7.12 2.17
C ALA A 327 -3.00 6.30 1.97
N LYS A 328 -3.03 5.25 1.12
CA LYS A 328 -1.88 4.38 0.82
C LYS A 328 -1.30 4.70 -0.56
N ALA A 329 -2.16 4.78 -1.56
CA ALA A 329 -1.82 5.11 -2.93
C ALA A 329 -3.03 5.80 -3.57
N ASP A 330 -2.97 7.12 -3.79
CA ASP A 330 -3.99 7.83 -4.57
C ASP A 330 -3.75 7.60 -6.08
N LEU A 331 -3.79 6.34 -6.49
CA LEU A 331 -3.63 5.90 -7.87
C LEU A 331 -4.92 5.31 -8.39
N THR A 332 -5.24 5.65 -9.64
CA THR A 332 -6.40 5.11 -10.36
C THR A 332 -5.92 4.36 -11.59
N PHE A 333 -6.56 3.28 -11.96
CA PHE A 333 -6.18 2.44 -13.09
C PHE A 333 -7.39 2.23 -13.98
N ASN A 334 -7.22 2.27 -15.30
CA ASN A 334 -8.25 1.81 -16.22
C ASN A 334 -8.56 0.34 -15.95
N TYR A 335 -9.77 -0.09 -16.28
CA TYR A 335 -10.15 -1.48 -16.04
C TYR A 335 -9.27 -2.50 -16.82
N TYR A 336 -8.65 -2.10 -17.94
CA TYR A 336 -7.72 -2.93 -18.71
C TYR A 336 -6.26 -2.84 -18.27
N ASP A 337 -5.94 -1.96 -17.32
CA ASP A 337 -4.56 -1.77 -16.89
C ASP A 337 -4.10 -2.97 -16.08
N GLU A 338 -2.87 -3.40 -16.32
CA GLU A 338 -2.19 -4.38 -15.48
C GLU A 338 -1.47 -3.66 -14.35
N ILE A 339 -1.67 -4.15 -13.12
CA ILE A 339 -1.07 -3.58 -11.92
C ILE A 339 -0.01 -4.56 -11.43
N SER A 340 1.25 -4.17 -11.48
CA SER A 340 2.33 -5.05 -11.03
C SER A 340 2.38 -5.13 -9.50
N GLU A 341 2.75 -6.30 -8.98
CA GLU A 341 2.98 -6.49 -7.54
C GLU A 341 4.09 -5.57 -7.01
N GLU A 342 5.12 -5.32 -7.82
CA GLU A 342 6.19 -4.37 -7.49
C GLU A 342 5.64 -2.96 -7.22
N LEU A 343 4.67 -2.51 -8.03
CA LEU A 343 4.04 -1.21 -7.87
C LEU A 343 3.28 -1.16 -6.55
N LEU A 344 2.46 -2.17 -6.25
CA LEU A 344 1.73 -2.24 -4.98
C LEU A 344 2.70 -2.24 -3.78
N THR A 345 3.79 -3.01 -3.87
CA THR A 345 4.83 -3.07 -2.85
C THR A 345 5.50 -1.72 -2.62
N GLN A 346 5.74 -0.93 -3.67
CA GLN A 346 6.29 0.42 -3.57
C GLN A 346 5.41 1.36 -2.72
N TYR A 347 4.09 1.18 -2.77
CA TYR A 347 3.14 1.94 -1.95
C TYR A 347 2.88 1.31 -0.58
N GLY A 348 3.67 0.29 -0.19
CA GLY A 348 3.49 -0.41 1.08
C GLY A 348 2.22 -1.25 1.13
N LEU A 349 1.62 -1.57 -0.02
CA LEU A 349 0.51 -2.52 -0.13
C LEU A 349 1.13 -3.91 -0.20
N VAL A 350 1.24 -4.54 0.96
CA VAL A 350 1.83 -5.87 1.14
C VAL A 350 1.01 -6.65 2.14
N ASN A 351 0.82 -7.95 1.88
CA ASN A 351 0.15 -8.83 2.83
C ASN A 351 1.18 -9.43 3.81
N GLU A 352 1.43 -8.72 4.91
CA GLU A 352 2.34 -9.19 5.97
C GLU A 352 1.80 -10.46 6.66
N MET A 353 0.48 -10.64 6.71
CA MET A 353 -0.13 -11.86 7.26
C MET A 353 0.28 -13.10 6.46
N SER A 354 0.21 -13.04 5.12
CA SER A 354 0.69 -14.11 4.24
C SER A 354 2.18 -14.41 4.46
N LYS A 355 3.02 -13.38 4.59
CA LYS A 355 4.47 -13.55 4.80
C LYS A 355 4.78 -14.30 6.10
N GLU A 356 4.14 -13.90 7.20
CA GLU A 356 4.31 -14.57 8.49
C GLU A 356 3.79 -16.01 8.47
N MET A 357 2.64 -16.26 7.84
CA MET A 357 2.11 -17.62 7.65
C MET A 357 3.06 -18.51 6.85
N LEU A 358 3.59 -18.01 5.72
CA LEU A 358 4.55 -18.72 4.87
C LEU A 358 5.85 -19.04 5.62
N LYS A 359 6.36 -18.07 6.39
CA LYS A 359 7.54 -18.26 7.25
C LYS A 359 7.29 -19.34 8.31
N ALA A 360 6.09 -19.37 8.89
CA ALA A 360 5.72 -20.35 9.91
C ALA A 360 5.64 -21.79 9.38
N ILE A 361 5.38 -21.98 8.08
CA ILE A 361 5.25 -23.31 7.45
C ILE A 361 6.40 -23.69 6.51
N GLY A 362 7.40 -22.83 6.33
CA GLY A 362 8.36 -22.92 5.22
C GLY A 362 9.07 -24.26 5.06
N GLU A 363 9.50 -24.86 6.18
CA GLU A 363 10.24 -26.15 6.22
C GLU A 363 9.37 -27.35 6.61
N LEU A 364 8.04 -27.17 6.68
CA LEU A 364 7.13 -28.22 7.13
C LEU A 364 6.56 -29.01 5.95
N GLU A 365 6.36 -30.31 6.18
CA GLU A 365 5.52 -31.16 5.34
C GLU A 365 4.04 -30.76 5.46
N PHE A 366 3.21 -31.14 4.48
CA PHE A 366 1.80 -30.72 4.42
C PHE A 366 1.04 -30.88 5.76
N GLY A 367 1.18 -32.04 6.40
CA GLY A 367 0.42 -32.36 7.62
C GLY A 367 0.78 -31.46 8.80
N ASP A 368 2.07 -31.18 8.96
CA ASP A 368 2.60 -30.28 9.98
C ASP A 368 2.29 -28.82 9.65
N ALA A 369 2.38 -28.43 8.38
CA ALA A 369 1.98 -27.11 7.90
C ALA A 369 0.49 -26.84 8.17
N LEU A 370 -0.41 -27.77 7.84
CA LEU A 370 -1.84 -27.65 8.15
C LEU A 370 -2.08 -27.54 9.66
N THR A 371 -1.37 -28.34 10.45
CA THR A 371 -1.46 -28.28 11.92
C THR A 371 -0.99 -26.92 12.46
N LYS A 372 0.10 -26.39 11.90
CA LYS A 372 0.67 -25.10 12.26
C LYS A 372 -0.27 -23.95 11.90
N LEU A 373 -0.84 -23.93 10.69
CA LEU A 373 -1.80 -22.90 10.28
C LEU A 373 -3.06 -22.89 11.15
N MET A 374 -3.56 -24.07 11.51
CA MET A 374 -4.72 -24.20 12.41
C MET A 374 -4.44 -23.77 13.86
N ASP A 375 -3.18 -23.60 14.25
CA ASP A 375 -2.80 -23.26 15.62
C ASP A 375 -3.47 -21.97 16.13
N LYS A 376 -3.65 -21.89 17.45
CA LYS A 376 -4.29 -20.75 18.15
C LYS A 376 -3.64 -19.41 17.80
N HIS A 377 -2.33 -19.39 17.54
CA HIS A 377 -1.57 -18.19 17.27
C HIS A 377 -1.55 -17.79 15.79
N ILE A 378 -2.09 -18.62 14.88
CA ILE A 378 -2.14 -18.34 13.44
C ILE A 378 -3.59 -18.11 12.99
N CYS A 379 -4.34 -19.18 12.69
CA CYS A 379 -5.75 -19.05 12.28
C CYS A 379 -6.73 -19.31 13.42
N ASN A 380 -6.29 -19.83 14.57
CA ASN A 380 -7.18 -20.19 15.69
C ASN A 380 -8.31 -21.15 15.28
N TYR A 381 -7.96 -22.22 14.58
CA TYR A 381 -8.91 -23.21 14.07
C TYR A 381 -8.78 -24.57 14.76
N SER A 382 -9.84 -25.00 15.43
CA SER A 382 -9.90 -26.39 15.90
C SER A 382 -10.35 -27.34 14.79
N THR A 383 -9.97 -28.62 14.90
CA THR A 383 -10.50 -29.67 13.99
C THR A 383 -12.02 -29.78 14.04
N ARG A 384 -12.65 -29.45 15.18
CA ARG A 384 -14.11 -29.43 15.31
C ARG A 384 -14.73 -28.26 14.54
N LEU A 385 -14.11 -27.09 14.63
CA LEU A 385 -14.55 -25.89 13.93
C LEU A 385 -14.41 -26.07 12.42
N LEU A 386 -13.28 -26.59 11.95
CA LEU A 386 -13.08 -26.88 10.53
C LEU A 386 -14.15 -27.83 9.98
N LYS A 387 -14.50 -28.89 10.73
CA LYS A 387 -15.62 -29.78 10.39
C LYS A 387 -16.95 -29.02 10.33
N SER A 388 -17.26 -28.23 11.35
CA SER A 388 -18.56 -27.56 11.43
C SER A 388 -18.76 -26.50 10.34
N VAL A 389 -17.67 -25.92 9.83
CA VAL A 389 -17.71 -24.95 8.73
C VAL A 389 -17.75 -25.66 7.37
N THR A 390 -16.87 -26.64 7.15
CA THR A 390 -16.65 -27.19 5.80
C THR A 390 -17.37 -28.50 5.51
N GLY A 391 -17.83 -29.20 6.54
CA GLY A 391 -18.33 -30.58 6.41
C GLY A 391 -17.24 -31.64 6.30
N LEU A 392 -15.95 -31.25 6.24
CA LEU A 392 -14.82 -32.19 6.26
C LEU A 392 -14.88 -33.07 7.51
N ASP A 393 -14.97 -34.39 7.31
CA ASP A 393 -15.03 -35.30 8.43
C ASP A 393 -13.71 -35.32 9.23
N ILE A 394 -13.79 -35.58 10.54
CA ILE A 394 -12.63 -35.55 11.45
C ILE A 394 -11.55 -36.55 11.02
N ARG A 395 -11.93 -37.70 10.45
CA ARG A 395 -10.97 -38.72 9.98
C ARG A 395 -10.22 -38.21 8.76
N THR A 396 -10.88 -37.54 7.82
CA THR A 396 -10.26 -36.90 6.67
C THR A 396 -9.33 -35.78 7.09
N ILE A 397 -9.74 -34.92 8.04
CA ILE A 397 -8.84 -33.89 8.61
C ILE A 397 -7.64 -34.56 9.30
N SER A 398 -7.86 -35.64 10.06
CA SER A 398 -6.78 -36.38 10.72
C SER A 398 -5.81 -37.03 9.74
N ASN A 399 -6.31 -37.57 8.63
CA ASN A 399 -5.48 -38.14 7.56
C ASN A 399 -4.66 -37.04 6.88
N MET A 400 -5.27 -35.90 6.56
CA MET A 400 -4.58 -34.74 5.99
C MET A 400 -3.44 -34.25 6.90
N LYS A 401 -3.69 -34.15 8.21
CA LYS A 401 -2.64 -33.81 9.21
C LYS A 401 -1.51 -34.84 9.30
N LYS A 402 -1.70 -36.06 8.76
CA LYS A 402 -0.67 -37.10 8.64
C LYS A 402 -0.07 -37.17 7.22
N GLY A 403 -0.38 -36.22 6.35
CA GLY A 403 0.08 -36.21 4.95
C GLY A 403 -0.62 -37.22 4.04
N ALA A 404 -1.80 -37.72 4.42
CA ALA A 404 -2.55 -38.72 3.66
C ALA A 404 -3.90 -38.17 3.15
N ASN A 405 -4.41 -38.75 2.06
CA ASN A 405 -5.69 -38.37 1.44
C ASN A 405 -5.73 -36.90 0.96
N LEU A 406 -4.62 -36.43 0.37
CA LEU A 406 -4.43 -35.05 -0.10
C LEU A 406 -5.02 -34.86 -1.50
N THR A 407 -6.35 -34.84 -1.61
CA THR A 407 -7.04 -34.54 -2.88
C THR A 407 -7.28 -33.03 -3.01
N LYS A 408 -7.45 -32.52 -4.25
CA LYS A 408 -7.82 -31.11 -4.49
C LYS A 408 -9.04 -30.69 -3.67
N LEU A 409 -10.09 -31.51 -3.70
CA LEU A 409 -11.32 -31.30 -2.94
C LEU A 409 -11.03 -31.10 -1.44
N ASN A 410 -10.24 -32.00 -0.83
CA ASN A 410 -9.94 -31.94 0.60
C ASN A 410 -9.05 -30.74 0.97
N VAL A 411 -7.98 -30.53 0.21
CA VAL A 411 -6.99 -29.48 0.47
C VAL A 411 -7.61 -28.10 0.28
N ILE A 412 -8.34 -27.87 -0.82
CA ILE A 412 -8.94 -26.57 -1.10
C ILE A 412 -10.07 -26.26 -0.13
N SER A 413 -10.92 -27.25 0.20
CA SER A 413 -11.95 -27.07 1.23
C SER A 413 -11.33 -26.70 2.58
N ALA A 414 -10.21 -27.31 2.95
CA ALA A 414 -9.49 -26.95 4.17
C ALA A 414 -8.93 -25.52 4.11
N CYS A 415 -8.28 -25.13 3.00
CA CYS A 415 -7.69 -23.80 2.82
C CYS A 415 -8.73 -22.68 2.87
N LEU A 416 -9.84 -22.84 2.15
CA LEU A 416 -10.97 -21.90 2.19
C LEU A 416 -11.61 -21.88 3.58
N GLY A 417 -11.82 -23.06 4.18
CA GLY A 417 -12.47 -23.17 5.49
C GLY A 417 -11.71 -22.57 6.66
N ILE A 418 -10.37 -22.47 6.57
CA ILE A 418 -9.55 -21.76 7.56
C ILE A 418 -9.21 -20.32 7.14
N HIS A 419 -9.77 -19.84 6.03
CA HIS A 419 -9.54 -18.51 5.46
C HIS A 419 -8.06 -18.12 5.37
N ILE A 420 -7.25 -18.91 4.66
CA ILE A 420 -5.84 -18.54 4.39
C ILE A 420 -5.69 -17.86 3.03
N PRO A 421 -4.87 -16.80 2.91
CA PRO A 421 -4.64 -16.12 1.64
C PRO A 421 -4.12 -17.03 0.53
N PHE A 422 -4.25 -16.57 -0.72
CA PHE A 422 -3.87 -17.34 -1.91
C PHE A 422 -2.43 -17.87 -1.86
N ARG A 423 -1.42 -17.04 -1.54
CA ARG A 423 -0.01 -17.51 -1.53
C ARG A 423 0.22 -18.66 -0.55
N VAL A 424 -0.46 -18.62 0.59
CA VAL A 424 -0.40 -19.67 1.60
C VAL A 424 -1.13 -20.91 1.08
N SER A 425 -2.29 -20.74 0.45
CA SER A 425 -3.05 -21.83 -0.18
C SER A 425 -2.27 -22.51 -1.32
N ASP A 426 -1.60 -21.74 -2.17
CA ASP A 426 -0.73 -22.25 -3.24
C ASP A 426 0.44 -23.05 -2.66
N ARG A 427 1.07 -22.55 -1.59
CA ARG A 427 2.09 -23.32 -0.86
C ARG A 427 1.53 -24.64 -0.30
N MET A 428 0.31 -24.64 0.23
CA MET A 428 -0.35 -25.85 0.72
C MET A 428 -0.66 -26.84 -0.40
N LEU A 429 -1.04 -26.37 -1.59
CA LEU A 429 -1.21 -27.22 -2.78
C LEU A 429 0.13 -27.84 -3.20
N GLN A 430 1.21 -27.06 -3.24
CA GLN A 430 2.54 -27.55 -3.56
C GLN A 430 3.02 -28.62 -2.57
N LEU A 431 2.84 -28.41 -1.26
CA LEU A 431 3.19 -29.39 -0.22
C LEU A 431 2.38 -30.70 -0.34
N ALA A 432 1.21 -30.65 -0.98
CA ALA A 432 0.38 -31.81 -1.27
C ALA A 432 0.67 -32.47 -2.63
N ASP A 433 1.70 -32.01 -3.36
CA ASP A 433 1.98 -32.38 -4.75
C ASP A 433 0.79 -32.15 -5.69
N LEU A 434 0.01 -31.10 -5.43
CA LEU A 434 -1.15 -30.70 -6.23
C LEU A 434 -0.82 -29.45 -7.05
N SER A 435 -1.30 -29.41 -8.29
CA SER A 435 -1.23 -28.22 -9.14
C SER A 435 -2.56 -27.94 -9.84
N LEU A 436 -2.83 -26.65 -10.03
CA LEU A 436 -3.95 -26.16 -10.84
C LEU A 436 -3.42 -25.85 -12.25
N ASN A 437 -3.41 -26.86 -13.11
CA ASN A 437 -2.91 -26.68 -14.47
C ASN A 437 -3.97 -26.01 -15.36
N MET A 438 -3.76 -24.73 -15.66
CA MET A 438 -4.65 -23.90 -16.49
C MET A 438 -4.64 -24.27 -17.97
N THR A 439 -3.69 -25.09 -18.45
CA THR A 439 -3.68 -25.56 -19.85
C THR A 439 -4.53 -26.81 -20.05
N SER A 440 -5.14 -27.34 -18.99
CA SER A 440 -6.00 -28.52 -19.06
C SER A 440 -7.27 -28.19 -19.84
N THR A 441 -7.74 -29.10 -20.69
CA THR A 441 -8.94 -28.90 -21.50
C THR A 441 -10.17 -29.57 -20.88
N GLY A 442 -11.36 -29.11 -21.28
CA GLY A 442 -12.63 -29.66 -20.82
C GLY A 442 -12.89 -29.40 -19.33
N ARG A 443 -13.63 -30.30 -18.69
CA ARG A 443 -14.07 -30.14 -17.28
C ARG A 443 -12.91 -29.90 -16.32
N ILE A 444 -11.78 -30.56 -16.51
CA ILE A 444 -10.60 -30.41 -15.62
C ILE A 444 -10.04 -28.99 -15.70
N GLY A 445 -10.04 -28.37 -16.88
CA GLY A 445 -9.63 -26.97 -17.06
C GLY A 445 -10.57 -26.03 -16.31
N THR A 446 -11.87 -26.17 -16.55
CA THR A 446 -12.90 -25.34 -15.89
C THR A 446 -12.89 -25.49 -14.36
N ASP A 447 -12.69 -26.72 -13.85
CA ASP A 447 -12.56 -26.97 -12.41
C ASP A 447 -11.31 -26.24 -11.84
N ASN A 448 -10.17 -26.30 -12.54
CA ASN A 448 -8.94 -25.61 -12.10
C ASN A 448 -9.08 -24.08 -12.12
N GLU A 449 -9.72 -23.51 -13.14
CA GLU A 449 -10.00 -22.07 -13.23
C GLU A 449 -10.92 -21.63 -12.09
N THR A 450 -11.93 -22.45 -11.76
CA THR A 450 -12.83 -22.17 -10.64
C THR A 450 -12.08 -22.21 -9.31
N TYR A 451 -11.25 -23.24 -9.09
CA TYR A 451 -10.41 -23.31 -7.89
C TYR A 451 -9.47 -22.12 -7.74
N ASP A 452 -8.81 -21.70 -8.83
CA ASP A 452 -7.93 -20.53 -8.84
C ASP A 452 -8.67 -19.26 -8.43
N MET A 453 -9.83 -19.03 -9.02
CA MET A 453 -10.67 -17.89 -8.72
C MET A 453 -11.14 -17.90 -7.25
N LEU A 454 -11.56 -19.06 -6.73
CA LEU A 454 -11.96 -19.18 -5.31
C LEU A 454 -10.81 -18.84 -4.36
N LEU A 455 -9.61 -19.38 -4.60
CA LEU A 455 -8.47 -19.16 -3.72
C LEU A 455 -7.97 -17.70 -3.74
N HIS A 456 -8.11 -17.01 -4.87
CA HIS A 456 -7.77 -15.59 -4.98
C HIS A 456 -8.84 -14.66 -4.42
N LEU A 457 -10.11 -14.89 -4.80
CA LEU A 457 -11.19 -13.93 -4.58
C LEU A 457 -12.00 -14.21 -3.31
N LYS A 458 -12.11 -15.49 -2.92
CA LYS A 458 -13.09 -15.96 -1.93
C LYS A 458 -12.48 -16.48 -0.64
N TRP A 459 -11.16 -16.45 -0.49
CA TRP A 459 -10.50 -16.99 0.70
C TRP A 459 -10.96 -16.34 2.02
N ALA A 460 -11.38 -15.07 2.00
CA ALA A 460 -11.88 -14.35 3.18
C ALA A 460 -13.42 -14.36 3.30
N THR A 461 -14.13 -14.87 2.28
CA THR A 461 -15.60 -14.98 2.28
C THR A 461 -16.04 -16.16 3.13
N ASP A 462 -17.19 -16.05 3.80
CA ASP A 462 -17.77 -17.16 4.56
C ASP A 462 -17.87 -18.43 3.70
N TYR A 463 -17.43 -19.56 4.24
CA TYR A 463 -17.36 -20.80 3.47
C TYR A 463 -18.75 -21.30 3.01
N GLY A 464 -19.78 -21.07 3.82
CA GLY A 464 -21.17 -21.39 3.47
C GLY A 464 -21.65 -20.57 2.29
N ASP A 465 -21.40 -19.26 2.29
CA ASP A 465 -21.74 -18.37 1.18
C ASP A 465 -21.03 -18.80 -0.11
N VAL A 466 -19.75 -19.17 -0.03
CA VAL A 466 -18.99 -19.70 -1.18
C VAL A 466 -19.62 -20.99 -1.72
N TYR A 467 -20.04 -21.90 -0.84
CA TYR A 467 -20.71 -23.13 -1.24
C TYR A 467 -22.05 -22.85 -1.92
N ASP A 468 -22.86 -21.94 -1.38
CA ASP A 468 -24.15 -21.57 -1.97
C ASP A 468 -23.98 -20.93 -3.36
N GLU A 469 -22.98 -20.06 -3.55
CA GLU A 469 -22.63 -19.49 -4.86
C GLU A 469 -22.26 -20.56 -5.89
N LEU A 470 -21.50 -21.57 -5.48
CA LEU A 470 -21.14 -22.70 -6.35
C LEU A 470 -22.35 -23.57 -6.67
N LYS A 471 -23.25 -23.76 -5.72
CA LYS A 471 -24.48 -24.54 -5.90
C LYS A 471 -25.42 -23.89 -6.91
N GLU A 472 -25.55 -22.57 -6.90
CA GLU A 472 -26.30 -21.84 -7.93
C GLU A 472 -25.75 -22.10 -9.35
N GLN A 473 -24.44 -22.36 -9.45
CA GLN A 473 -23.73 -22.65 -10.69
C GLN A 473 -23.61 -24.15 -11.00
N SER A 474 -24.16 -25.03 -10.16
CA SER A 474 -23.98 -26.49 -10.23
C SER A 474 -22.51 -26.94 -10.17
N LEU A 475 -21.68 -26.19 -9.45
CA LEU A 475 -20.24 -26.42 -9.22
C LEU A 475 -19.93 -26.80 -7.76
N ASP A 476 -20.96 -27.07 -6.96
CA ASP A 476 -20.85 -27.39 -5.52
C ASP A 476 -20.04 -28.67 -5.24
N TYR A 477 -19.81 -29.53 -6.24
CA TYR A 477 -18.95 -30.70 -6.14
C TYR A 477 -17.45 -30.38 -5.97
N LEU A 478 -17.05 -29.12 -6.15
CA LEU A 478 -15.65 -28.68 -6.08
C LEU A 478 -15.17 -28.52 -4.63
N ILE A 479 -16.08 -28.28 -3.68
CA ILE A 479 -15.73 -28.15 -2.26
C ILE A 479 -16.65 -29.02 -1.41
N HIS A 480 -16.26 -29.33 -0.17
CA HIS A 480 -17.11 -30.10 0.73
C HIS A 480 -18.35 -29.30 1.13
N GLN A 481 -19.48 -29.99 1.21
CA GLN A 481 -20.74 -29.40 1.62
C GLN A 481 -20.71 -29.04 3.12
N PRO A 482 -20.98 -27.78 3.50
CA PRO A 482 -21.16 -27.38 4.88
C PRO A 482 -22.26 -28.22 5.57
N PRO A 483 -22.14 -28.51 6.88
CA PRO A 483 -23.20 -29.17 7.62
C PRO A 483 -24.50 -28.35 7.56
N LEU A 484 -25.63 -29.05 7.38
CA LEU A 484 -26.98 -28.47 7.36
C LEU A 484 -27.39 -27.86 8.71
#